data_AF-A0A1C5NQX0-F1
#
_entry.id   AF-A0A1C5NQX0-F1
#
_cell.length_a   1.000
_cell.length_b   1.000
_cell.length_c   1.000
_cell.angle_alpha   90.00
_cell.angle_beta   90.00
_cell.angle_gamma   90.00
#
_symmetry.space_group_name_H-M   'P 1'
#
loop_
_entity.id
_entity.type
_entity.pdbx_description
1 polymer ?
#
loop_
_entity_poly.entity_id
_entity_poly.type
_entity_poly.pdbx_seq_one_letter_code
_entity_poly.pdbx_strand_id
1 'polypeptide(L)'
;MPILFANGFAPIYNLLRPFFTDGYTFVQSCATIAFPAIISYYKVRESFAEVQQDQMYSQKTKGVLVALAIIFLSKPIVEVISNYFNK
;
A
#
# COMPACT_ATOMS: atom_id res chain seq x y z
N MET A 1 -25.54 17.19 28.14
CA MET A 1 -24.07 16.99 28.03
C MET A 1 -23.76 16.01 26.89
N PRO A 2 -23.47 16.48 25.66
CA PRO A 2 -22.83 15.64 24.65
C PRO A 2 -21.63 16.34 23.99
N ILE A 3 -20.72 16.93 24.77
CA ILE A 3 -19.53 17.65 24.24
C ILE A 3 -18.21 17.05 24.75
N LEU A 4 -18.25 16.15 25.74
CA LEU A 4 -17.06 15.54 26.34
C LEU A 4 -16.48 14.37 25.51
N PHE A 5 -17.26 13.74 24.63
CA PHE A 5 -16.75 12.66 23.76
C PHE A 5 -16.33 13.13 22.35
N ALA A 6 -16.67 14.35 21.95
CA ALA A 6 -16.30 14.90 20.64
C ALA A 6 -14.88 15.51 20.62
N ASN A 7 -14.30 15.83 21.79
CA ASN A 7 -13.01 16.54 21.91
C ASN A 7 -11.87 15.71 22.52
N GLY A 8 -12.13 14.47 22.97
CA GLY A 8 -11.12 13.66 23.68
C GLY A 8 -10.05 13.04 22.78
N PHE A 9 -10.45 12.58 21.58
CA PHE A 9 -9.54 11.95 20.61
C PHE A 9 -9.11 12.86 19.46
N ALA A 10 -9.77 14.01 19.26
CA ALA A 10 -9.40 14.99 18.23
C ALA A 10 -7.93 15.48 18.33
N PRO A 11 -7.36 15.73 19.54
CA PRO A 11 -5.96 16.11 19.67
C PRO A 11 -5.01 14.98 19.25
N ILE A 12 -5.32 13.74 19.66
CA ILE A 12 -4.53 12.54 19.36
C ILE A 12 -4.62 12.21 17.86
N TYR A 13 -5.81 12.30 17.28
CA TYR A 13 -6.04 12.10 15.85
C TYR A 13 -5.30 13.13 15.01
N ASN A 14 -5.35 14.42 15.39
CA ASN A 14 -4.61 15.47 14.69
C ASN A 14 -3.08 15.32 14.82
N LEU A 15 -2.60 14.69 15.89
CA LEU A 15 -1.18 14.35 16.05
C LEU A 15 -0.76 13.13 15.22
N LEU A 16 -1.62 12.11 15.15
CA LEU A 16 -1.34 10.87 14.44
C LEU A 16 -1.58 10.98 12.94
N ARG A 17 -2.52 11.82 12.49
CA ARG A 17 -2.84 12.02 11.08
C ARG A 17 -1.62 12.36 10.21
N PRO A 18 -0.75 13.33 10.56
CA PRO A 18 0.46 13.59 9.78
C PRO A 18 1.42 12.40 9.81
N PHE A 19 1.58 11.71 10.95
CA PHE A 19 2.41 10.51 11.05
C PHE A 19 1.95 9.39 10.12
N PHE A 20 0.64 9.13 10.04
CA PHE A 20 0.10 8.14 9.10
C PHE A 20 0.19 8.61 7.64
N THR A 21 0.08 9.91 7.38
CA THR A 21 0.22 10.48 6.03
C THR A 21 1.66 10.38 5.52
N ASP A 22 2.63 10.69 6.38
CA ASP A 22 4.05 10.60 6.09
C ASP A 22 4.52 9.14 6.01
N GLY A 23 4.08 8.30 6.95
CA GLY A 23 4.35 6.86 6.94
C GLY A 23 3.78 6.17 5.69
N TYR A 24 2.59 6.56 5.26
CA TYR A 24 2.02 6.11 3.99
C TYR A 24 2.88 6.53 2.80
N THR A 25 3.26 7.81 2.73
CA THR A 25 4.08 8.36 1.63
C THR A 25 5.44 7.67 1.59
N PHE A 26 6.02 7.37 2.75
CA PHE A 26 7.27 6.62 2.88
C PHE A 26 7.13 5.18 2.34
N VAL A 27 6.13 4.42 2.80
CA VAL A 27 5.90 3.04 2.32
C VAL A 27 5.65 3.03 0.82
N GLN A 28 4.89 3.99 0.31
CA GLN A 28 4.60 4.10 -1.11
C GLN A 28 5.86 4.44 -1.91
N SER A 29 6.72 5.33 -1.41
CA SER A 29 7.99 5.68 -2.03
C SER A 29 8.94 4.48 -2.08
N CYS A 30 9.09 3.75 -0.98
CA CYS A 30 9.86 2.51 -0.93
C CYS A 30 9.29 1.44 -1.88
N ALA A 31 7.96 1.29 -1.93
CA ALA A 31 7.28 0.36 -2.82
C ALA A 31 7.55 0.70 -4.31
N THR A 32 7.57 1.98 -4.66
CA THR A 32 7.79 2.43 -6.05
C THR A 32 9.19 2.06 -6.57
N ILE A 33 10.17 1.83 -5.68
CA ILE A 33 11.54 1.46 -6.06
C ILE A 33 11.77 -0.05 -5.91
N ALA A 34 11.40 -0.63 -4.76
CA ALA A 34 11.72 -2.01 -4.43
C ALA A 34 10.95 -3.02 -5.28
N PHE A 35 9.66 -2.77 -5.56
CA PHE A 35 8.85 -3.74 -6.28
C PHE A 35 9.17 -3.83 -7.77
N PRO A 36 9.43 -2.74 -8.52
CA PRO A 36 9.94 -2.86 -9.89
C PRO A 36 11.26 -3.63 -9.98
N ALA A 37 12.16 -3.48 -9.00
CA ALA A 37 13.40 -4.23 -8.94
C ALA A 37 13.16 -5.74 -8.70
N ILE A 38 12.20 -6.10 -7.86
CA ILE A 38 11.81 -7.49 -7.62
C ILE A 38 11.12 -8.10 -8.85
N ILE A 39 10.24 -7.34 -9.50
CA ILE A 39 9.55 -7.75 -10.74
C ILE A 39 10.58 -8.00 -11.86
N SER A 40 11.51 -7.06 -12.06
CA SER A 40 12.54 -7.20 -13.09
C SER A 40 13.46 -8.39 -12.79
N TYR A 41 13.85 -8.60 -11.53
CA TYR A 41 14.61 -9.79 -11.12
C TYR A 41 13.90 -11.09 -11.48
N TYR A 42 12.62 -11.23 -11.15
CA TYR A 42 11.86 -12.44 -11.48
C TYR A 42 11.64 -12.60 -12.98
N LYS A 43 11.40 -11.52 -13.72
CA LYS A 43 11.21 -11.56 -15.18
C LYS A 43 12.48 -11.89 -15.96
N VAL A 44 13.63 -11.37 -15.52
CA VAL A 44 14.93 -11.75 -16.09
C VAL A 44 15.16 -13.24 -15.89
N ARG A 45 14.90 -13.74 -14.67
CA ARG A 45 15.01 -15.18 -14.38
C ARG A 45 14.04 -16.05 -15.17
N GLU A 46 12.79 -15.60 -15.31
CA GLU A 46 11.75 -16.25 -16.11
C GLU A 46 12.23 -16.46 -17.55
N SER A 47 12.92 -15.48 -18.13
CA SER A 47 13.43 -15.51 -19.51
C SER A 47 14.51 -16.57 -19.77
N PHE A 48 15.16 -17.08 -18.71
CA PHE A 48 16.20 -18.11 -18.80
C PHE A 48 15.79 -19.43 -18.12
N ALA A 49 14.56 -19.53 -17.64
CA ALA A 49 14.09 -20.65 -16.84
C ALA A 49 13.44 -21.73 -17.70
N GLU A 50 13.53 -22.98 -17.23
CA GLU A 50 12.76 -24.09 -17.80
C GLU A 50 11.26 -23.94 -17.48
N VAL A 51 10.39 -24.60 -18.27
CA VAL A 51 8.93 -24.39 -18.28
C VAL A 51 8.27 -24.45 -16.89
N GLN A 52 8.70 -25.34 -15.99
CA GLN A 52 8.17 -25.39 -14.61
C GLN A 52 8.58 -24.18 -13.76
N GLN A 53 9.84 -23.74 -13.90
CA GLN A 53 10.37 -22.61 -13.13
C GLN A 53 9.81 -21.28 -13.65
N ASP A 54 9.59 -21.18 -14.96
CA ASP A 54 8.91 -20.07 -15.62
C ASP A 54 7.50 -19.83 -15.01
N GLN A 55 6.67 -20.88 -14.92
CA GLN A 55 5.35 -20.78 -14.28
C GLN A 55 5.43 -20.30 -12.82
N MET A 56 6.44 -20.72 -12.06
CA MET A 56 6.65 -20.28 -10.68
C MET A 56 7.03 -18.78 -10.61
N TYR A 57 7.93 -18.30 -11.47
CA TYR A 57 8.36 -16.88 -11.47
C TYR A 57 7.25 -15.95 -11.94
N SER A 58 6.44 -16.39 -12.92
CA SER A 58 5.25 -15.67 -13.36
C SER A 58 4.24 -15.51 -12.22
N GLN A 59 4.00 -16.57 -11.43
CA GLN A 59 3.09 -16.51 -10.28
C GLN A 59 3.60 -15.60 -9.15
N LYS A 60 4.92 -15.64 -8.87
CA LYS A 60 5.55 -14.72 -7.90
C LYS A 60 5.43 -13.27 -8.34
N THR A 61 5.65 -12.98 -9.63
CA THR A 61 5.49 -11.64 -10.20
C THR A 61 4.05 -11.14 -10.09
N LYS A 62 3.06 -11.99 -10.35
CA LYS A 62 1.63 -11.65 -10.16
C LYS A 62 1.31 -11.31 -8.70
N GLY A 63 1.82 -12.10 -7.75
CA GLY A 63 1.63 -11.82 -6.31
C GLY A 63 2.20 -10.45 -5.91
N VAL A 64 3.38 -10.11 -6.43
CA VAL A 64 4.00 -8.78 -6.23
C VAL A 64 3.14 -7.65 -6.81
N LEU A 65 2.58 -7.83 -8.02
CA LEU A 65 1.71 -6.83 -8.65
C LEU A 65 0.40 -6.61 -7.87
N VAL A 66 -0.20 -7.67 -7.33
CA VAL A 66 -1.41 -7.57 -6.49
C VAL A 66 -1.12 -6.81 -5.20
N ALA A 67 0.00 -7.11 -4.54
CA ALA A 67 0.43 -6.39 -3.35
C ALA A 67 0.64 -4.88 -3.65
N LEU A 68 1.23 -4.58 -4.81
CA LEU A 68 1.40 -3.20 -5.27
C LEU A 68 0.05 -2.49 -5.44
N ALA A 69 -0.90 -3.14 -6.12
CA ALA A 69 -2.23 -2.59 -6.34
C ALA A 69 -2.93 -2.23 -5.02
N ILE A 70 -2.83 -3.09 -4.00
CA ILE A 70 -3.41 -2.81 -2.67
C ILE A 70 -2.74 -1.61 -2.00
N ILE A 71 -1.41 -1.51 -2.04
CA ILE A 71 -0.67 -0.38 -1.46
C ILE A 71 -1.08 0.94 -2.14
N PHE A 72 -1.15 0.96 -3.46
CA PHE A 72 -1.55 2.16 -4.21
C PHE A 72 -3.05 2.51 -4.06
N LEU A 73 -3.93 1.51 -3.94
CA LEU A 73 -5.37 1.71 -3.75
C LEU A 73 -5.76 2.07 -2.32
N SER A 74 -4.91 1.82 -1.33
CA SER A 74 -5.23 2.09 0.07
C SER A 74 -5.56 3.56 0.36
N LYS A 75 -4.83 4.53 -0.23
CA LYS A 75 -5.14 5.97 -0.08
C LYS A 75 -6.51 6.36 -0.64
N PRO A 76 -6.86 6.08 -1.91
CA PRO A 76 -8.18 6.43 -2.41
C PRO A 76 -9.30 5.73 -1.64
N ILE A 77 -9.10 4.48 -1.16
CA ILE A 77 -10.09 3.80 -0.31
C ILE A 77 -10.29 4.57 1.00
N VAL A 78 -9.22 4.96 1.69
CA VAL A 78 -9.32 5.70 2.96
C VAL A 78 -9.93 7.09 2.77
N GLU A 79 -9.60 7.79 1.68
CA GLU A 79 -10.19 9.08 1.33
C GLU A 79 -11.69 8.95 1.05
N VAL A 80 -12.11 7.96 0.26
CA VAL A 80 -13.52 7.70 -0.03
C VAL A 80 -14.27 7.40 1.27
N ILE A 81 -13.76 6.48 2.09
CA ILE A 81 -14.36 6.13 3.39
C ILE A 81 -14.45 7.37 4.29
N SER A 82 -13.36 8.13 4.44
CA SER A 82 -13.35 9.33 5.29
C SER A 82 -14.37 10.37 4.82
N ASN A 83 -14.58 10.52 3.52
CA ASN A 83 -15.59 11.43 2.97
C ASN A 83 -17.03 10.98 3.24
N TYR A 84 -17.28 9.66 3.35
CA TYR A 84 -18.59 9.13 3.74
C TYR A 84 -18.86 9.28 5.25
N PHE A 85 -17.83 9.21 6.10
CA PHE A 85 -17.97 9.32 7.56
C PHE A 85 -17.83 10.75 8.11
N ASN A 86 -17.27 11.69 7.35
CA ASN A 86 -17.26 13.13 7.69
C ASN A 86 -18.54 13.86 7.24
N LYS A 87 -19.62 13.12 6.94
CA LYS A 87 -20.97 13.65 6.79
C LYS A 87 -21.75 13.51 8.09
#